data_AF-A0A5S5BRS4-F1
#
_entry.id   AF-A0A5S5BRS4-F1
#
_cell.length_a   1.000
_cell.length_b   1.000
_cell.length_c   1.000
_cell.angle_alpha   90.00
_cell.angle_beta   90.00
_cell.angle_gamma   90.00
#
_symmetry.space_group_name_H-M   'P 1'
#
loop_
_entity.id
_entity.type
_entity.pdbx_description
1 polymer ?
#
loop_
_entity_poly.entity_id
_entity_poly.type
_entity_poly.pdbx_seq_one_letter_code
_entity_poly.pdbx_strand_id
1 'polypeptide(L)' 'MTDQEIIKAIDIVDRLGGMTVNERLYACGLMDEFDKALIGDKTKAKKILELLGVDKPSIEKIVIE' A
#
# COMPACT_ATOMS: atom_id res chain seq x y z
N MET A 1 -3.77 10.65 4.84
CA MET A 1 -2.50 11.44 4.77
C MET A 1 -2.48 12.35 3.53
N THR A 2 -1.55 13.31 3.43
CA THR A 2 -1.25 14.02 2.18
C THR A 2 -0.38 13.17 1.27
N ASP A 3 -0.54 13.31 -0.05
CA ASP A 3 0.20 12.52 -1.06
C ASP A 3 1.73 12.61 -0.89
N GLN A 4 2.24 13.76 -0.42
CA GLN A 4 3.67 13.95 -0.16
C GLN A 4 4.23 13.10 0.98
N GLU A 5 3.44 12.88 2.04
CA GLU A 5 3.86 12.06 3.18
C GLU A 5 3.90 10.58 2.79
N ILE A 6 2.96 10.16 1.94
CA ILE A 6 2.92 8.81 1.36
C ILE A 6 4.17 8.57 0.50
N ILE A 7 4.49 9.49 -0.42
CA ILE A 7 5.67 9.37 -1.29
C ILE A 7 6.98 9.30 -0.49
N LYS A 8 7.14 10.14 0.54
CA LYS A 8 8.33 10.09 1.41
C LYS A 8 8.45 8.78 2.16
N ALA A 9 7.34 8.27 2.70
CA ALA A 9 7.34 7.00 3.40
C ALA A 9 7.68 5.84 2.45
N ILE A 10 7.16 5.86 1.22
CA ILE A 10 7.48 4.88 0.19
C ILE A 10 8.98 4.92 -0.18
N ASP A 11 9.57 6.10 -0.38
CA ASP A 11 10.99 6.25 -0.72
C ASP A 11 11.92 5.69 0.36
N ILE A 12 11.56 5.91 1.63
CA ILE A 12 12.30 5.35 2.78
C ILE A 12 12.20 3.82 2.80
N VAL A 13 11.01 3.29 2.50
CA VAL A 13 10.73 1.85 2.57
C VAL A 13 11.31 1.10 1.37
N ASP A 14 11.34 1.70 0.18
CA ASP A 14 11.99 1.14 -1.01
C ASP A 14 13.51 0.99 -0.79
N ARG A 15 14.11 1.94 -0.06
CA ARG A 15 15.52 1.88 0.38
C ARG A 15 15.78 0.83 1.47
N LEU A 16 14.75 0.46 2.23
CA LEU A 16 14.80 -0.62 3.23
C LEU A 16 14.45 -1.95 2.55
N GLY A 17 15.36 -2.43 1.70
CA GLY A 17 15.21 -3.73 1.03
C GLY A 17 14.93 -4.84 2.04
N GLY A 18 13.80 -5.54 1.87
CA GLY A 18 13.39 -6.66 2.73
C GLY A 18 12.06 -6.49 3.46
N MET A 19 11.40 -5.33 3.38
CA MET A 19 10.07 -5.15 3.97
C MET A 19 8.96 -5.74 3.10
N THR A 20 8.05 -6.49 3.73
CA THR A 20 6.81 -6.98 3.11
C THR A 20 5.83 -5.83 2.87
N VAL A 21 4.91 -6.02 1.91
CA VAL A 21 3.87 -5.03 1.58
C VAL A 21 3.10 -4.54 2.79
N ASN A 22 2.80 -5.45 3.72
CA ASN A 22 2.03 -5.16 4.93
C ASN A 22 2.82 -4.25 5.89
N GLU A 23 4.13 -4.44 5.98
CA GLU A 23 5.02 -3.56 6.77
C GLU A 23 5.12 -2.17 6.14
N ARG A 24 5.12 -2.06 4.80
CA ARG A 24 5.10 -0.75 4.11
C ARG A 24 3.79 -0.01 4.38
N LEU A 25 2.67 -0.71 4.29
CA LEU A 25 1.33 -0.20 4.62
C LEU A 25 1.27 0.31 6.06
N TYR A 26 1.82 -0.46 6.99
CA TYR A 26 1.88 -0.11 8.40
C TYR A 26 2.78 1.10 8.66
N ALA A 27 3.99 1.12 8.09
CA ALA A 27 4.93 2.23 8.20
C ALA A 27 4.40 3.53 7.60
N CYS A 28 3.63 3.43 6.51
CA CYS A 28 2.94 4.56 5.90
C CYS A 28 1.63 4.91 6.59
N GLY A 29 1.18 4.21 7.64
CA GLY A 29 -0.14 4.45 8.26
C GLY A 29 -1.33 4.23 7.32
N LEU A 30 -1.11 3.60 6.16
CA LEU A 30 -2.12 3.32 5.14
C LEU A 30 -2.87 2.02 5.42
N MET A 31 -2.49 1.26 6.44
CA MET A 31 -3.10 -0.03 6.78
C MET A 31 -4.61 0.11 7.05
N ASP A 32 -5.04 1.13 7.80
CA ASP A 32 -6.46 1.37 8.11
C ASP A 32 -7.25 1.89 6.89
N GLU A 33 -6.64 2.78 6.08
CA GLU A 33 -7.23 3.25 4.83
C GLU A 33 -7.35 2.12 3.79
N PHE A 34 -6.36 1.23 3.76
CA PHE A 34 -6.31 0.05 2.90
C PHE A 34 -7.34 -0.99 3.31
N ASP A 35 -7.48 -1.30 4.60
CA ASP A 35 -8.47 -2.25 5.11
C ASP A 35 -9.90 -1.82 4.80
N LYS A 36 -10.22 -0.54 5.07
CA LYS A 36 -11.52 0.05 4.68
C LYS A 36 -11.75 0.03 3.17
N ALA A 37 -10.71 0.30 2.39
CA ALA A 37 -10.78 0.23 0.94
C ALA A 37 -10.94 -1.22 0.44
N LEU A 38 -10.34 -2.21 1.10
CA LEU A 38 -10.49 -3.61 0.71
C LEU A 38 -11.96 -4.06 0.81
N ILE A 39 -12.64 -3.60 1.86
CA ILE A 39 -14.03 -3.94 2.18
C ILE A 39 -15.01 -3.19 1.28
N GLY A 40 -14.83 -1.87 1.12
CA GLY A 40 -15.82 -1.01 0.46
C GLY A 40 -15.45 -0.57 -0.96
N ASP A 41 -14.16 -0.53 -1.30
CA ASP A 41 -13.65 0.25 -2.43
C ASP A 41 -12.35 -0.34 -3.01
N LYS A 42 -12.47 -1.53 -3.60
CA LYS A 42 -11.34 -2.31 -4.15
C LYS A 42 -10.44 -1.50 -5.09
N THR A 43 -11.00 -0.53 -5.81
CA THR A 43 -10.25 0.40 -6.67
C THR A 43 -9.26 1.25 -5.88
N LYS A 44 -9.67 1.72 -4.70
CA LYS A 44 -8.85 2.53 -3.79
C LYS A 44 -7.75 1.67 -3.16
N ALA A 45 -8.05 0.43 -2.81
CA ALA A 45 -7.07 -0.55 -2.32
C ALA A 45 -5.99 -0.84 -3.38
N LYS A 46 -6.38 -1.06 -4.65
CA LYS A 46 -5.44 -1.20 -5.77
C LYS A 46 -4.51 0.01 -5.89
N LYS A 47 -5.05 1.23 -5.80
CA LYS A 47 -4.29 2.48 -5.89
C LYS A 47 -3.24 2.62 -4.78
N ILE A 48 -3.61 2.29 -3.55
CA ILE A 48 -2.70 2.34 -2.39
C ILE A 48 -1.51 1.39 -2.62
N LEU A 49 -1.78 0.17 -3.07
CA LEU A 49 -0.73 -0.81 -3.33
C LEU A 49 0.14 -0.43 -4.54
N GLU A 50 -0.44 0.14 -5.60
CA GLU A 50 0.35 0.66 -6.73
C GLU A 50 1.30 1.78 -6.28
N LEU A 51 0.82 2.68 -5.41
CA LEU A 51 1.67 3.73 -4.83
C LEU A 51 2.83 3.14 -4.02
N LEU A 52 2.58 2.06 -3.27
CA LEU A 52 3.59 1.36 -2.47
C LEU A 52 4.63 0.57 -3.29
N GLY A 53 4.54 0.60 -4.63
CA GLY A 53 5.43 -0.13 -5.52
C GLY A 53 5.15 -1.63 -5.53
N VAL A 54 3.92 -2.05 -5.21
CA VAL A 54 3.51 -3.45 -5.25
C VAL A 54 3.18 -3.83 -6.70
N ASP A 55 3.72 -4.95 -7.16
CA ASP A 55 3.39 -5.49 -8.48
C ASP A 55 1.89 -5.75 -8.61
N LYS A 56 1.32 -5.29 -9.74
CA LYS A 56 -0.09 -5.55 -10.12
C LYS A 56 -0.57 -6.99 -9.84
N PRO A 57 0.15 -8.07 -10.20
CA PRO A 57 -0.28 -9.43 -9.86
C PRO A 57 -0.38 -9.69 -8.35
N SER A 58 0.49 -9.11 -7.53
CA SER A 58 0.41 -9.18 -6.06
C SER A 58 -0.79 -8.41 -5.54
N ILE A 59 -1.06 -7.22 -6.11
CA ILE A 59 -2.24 -6.41 -5.80
C ILE A 59 -3.52 -7.20 -6.06
N GLU A 60 -3.62 -7.83 -7.22
CA GLU A 60 -4.81 -8.61 -7.57
C GLU A 60 -5.00 -9.79 -6.63
N LYS A 61 -3.94 -10.48 -6.21
CA LYS A 61 -4.07 -11.52 -5.18
C LYS A 61 -4.65 -10.96 -3.87
N ILE A 62 -4.15 -9.84 -3.39
CA ILE A 62 -4.57 -9.26 -2.10
C ILE A 62 -6.01 -8.72 -2.14
N VAL A 63 -6.45 -8.19 -3.29
CA VAL A 63 -7.78 -7.56 -3.44
C VAL A 63 -8.87 -8.56 -3.88
N ILE A 64 -8.47 -9.72 -4.43
CA ILE A 64 -9.39 -10.79 -4.87
C ILE A 64 -9.72 -11.76 -3.73
N GLU A 65 -8.78 -12.01 -2.81
CA GLU A 65 -8.99 -12.83 -1.61
C GLU A 65 -9.99 -12.17 -0.62
#